data_AF-E0VV97-F1
#
_entry.id   AF-E0VV97-F1
#
_cell.length_a   1.000
_cell.length_b   1.000
_cell.length_c   1.000
_cell.angle_alpha   90.00
_cell.angle_beta   90.00
_cell.angle_gamma   90.00
#
_symmetry.space_group_name_H-M   'P 1'
#
loop_
_entity.id
_entity.type
_entity.pdbx_description
1 polymer ?
#
loop_
_entity_poly.entity_id
_entity_poly.type
_entity_poly.pdbx_seq_one_letter_code
_entity_poly.pdbx_strand_id
1 'polypeptide(L)'
;MNTKLTVPYILKLIELCLAIIAVGLIVDPINNGVLSFNHNHSGIVYVSWPSYIIINTILLISFVAGERIPKITQVLFSFIGGCLFVAAAAVSLENWRKHHSGEINLLKMNVQQYSDQSIASGILALFCALTFFIDTVITLKFA
;
A
#
# COMPACT_ATOMS: atom_id res chain seq x y z
N MET A 1 -15.40 4.51 26.09
CA MET A 1 -15.16 4.23 24.66
C MET A 1 -15.29 2.73 24.45
N ASN A 2 -16.17 2.26 23.56
CA ASN A 2 -16.44 0.83 23.39
C ASN A 2 -15.25 0.18 22.66
N THR A 3 -14.50 -0.68 23.36
CA THR A 3 -13.23 -1.25 22.86
C THR A 3 -13.41 -2.01 21.54
N LYS A 4 -14.56 -2.65 21.33
CA LYS A 4 -14.90 -3.36 20.07
C LYS A 4 -14.98 -2.45 18.85
N LEU A 5 -15.39 -1.19 19.05
CA LEU A 5 -15.50 -0.22 17.96
C LEU A 5 -14.14 0.42 17.60
N THR A 6 -13.16 0.34 18.50
CA THR A 6 -11.87 1.06 18.35
C THR A 6 -10.85 0.25 17.55
N VAL A 7 -10.91 -1.09 17.62
CA VAL A 7 -10.01 -2.01 16.90
C VAL A 7 -9.91 -1.74 15.39
N PRO A 8 -11.02 -1.61 14.61
CA PRO A 8 -10.91 -1.34 13.17
C PRO A 8 -10.22 -0.01 12.87
N TYR A 9 -10.40 1.02 13.70
CA TYR A 9 -9.73 2.31 13.48
C TYR A 9 -8.24 2.28 13.82
N ILE A 10 -7.82 1.45 14.78
CA ILE A 10 -6.39 1.22 15.03
C ILE A 10 -5.76 0.54 13.81
N LEU A 11 -6.45 -0.42 13.18
CA LEU A 11 -5.97 -1.05 11.94
C LEU A 11 -5.87 -0.04 10.80
N LYS A 12 -6.86 0.85 10.64
CA LYS A 12 -6.81 1.94 9.66
C LYS A 12 -5.59 2.84 9.82
N LEU A 13 -5.21 3.11 11.08
CA LEU A 13 -4.01 3.90 11.38
C LEU A 13 -2.72 3.15 11.03
N ILE A 14 -2.66 1.84 11.31
CA ILE A 14 -1.53 0.99 10.91
C ILE A 14 -1.41 0.91 9.39
N GLU A 15 -2.52 0.66 8.69
CA GLU A 15 -2.57 0.64 7.23
C GLU A 15 -2.12 1.97 6.62
N LEU A 16 -2.55 3.10 7.20
CA LEU A 16 -2.15 4.44 6.78
C LEU A 16 -0.64 4.64 6.92
N CYS A 17 -0.06 4.30 8.09
CA CYS A 17 1.38 4.41 8.31
C CYS A 17 2.18 3.54 7.33
N LEU A 18 1.77 2.29 7.14
CA LEU A 18 2.43 1.37 6.20
C LEU A 18 2.34 1.89 4.75
N ALA A 19 1.18 2.42 4.34
CA ALA A 19 1.00 2.99 3.01
C ALA A 19 1.89 4.21 2.77
N ILE A 20 1.99 5.12 3.75
CA ILE A 20 2.86 6.31 3.66
C ILE A 20 4.33 5.89 3.51
N ILE A 21 4.78 4.93 4.31
CA ILE A 21 6.16 4.42 4.26
C ILE A 21 6.42 3.75 2.90
N ALA A 22 5.50 2.89 2.42
CA ALA A 22 5.62 2.25 1.12
C ALA A 22 5.74 3.26 -0.02
N VAL A 23 4.90 4.30 -0.04
CA VAL A 23 5.00 5.40 -1.03
C VAL A 23 6.36 6.08 -0.93
N GLY A 24 6.80 6.45 0.27
CA GLY A 24 8.08 7.12 0.48
C GLY A 24 9.27 6.31 -0.06
N LEU A 25 9.21 4.98 0.05
CA LEU A 25 10.29 4.11 -0.44
C LEU A 25 10.31 3.97 -1.97
N ILE A 26 9.18 4.03 -2.67
CA ILE A 26 9.15 3.78 -4.13
C ILE A 26 9.36 5.04 -4.98
N VAL A 27 9.08 6.22 -4.43
CA VAL A 27 9.12 7.48 -5.18
C VAL A 27 10.50 7.73 -5.79
N ASP A 28 11.55 7.54 -5.00
CA ASP A 28 12.93 7.73 -5.44
C ASP A 28 13.35 6.74 -6.54
N PRO A 29 13.12 5.42 -6.41
CA PRO A 29 13.39 4.45 -7.47
C PRO A 29 12.67 4.73 -8.79
N ILE A 30 11.42 5.21 -8.74
CA ILE A 30 10.64 5.53 -9.94
C ILE A 30 11.14 6.83 -10.59
N ASN A 31 11.30 7.91 -9.82
CA ASN A 31 11.71 9.22 -10.36
C ASN A 31 13.11 9.19 -10.98
N ASN A 32 14.01 8.38 -10.42
CA ASN A 32 15.36 8.25 -10.95
C ASN A 32 15.44 7.29 -12.15
N GLY A 33 14.33 6.64 -12.54
CA GLY A 33 14.26 5.73 -13.68
C GLY A 33 15.25 4.58 -13.59
N VAL A 34 15.61 4.18 -12.36
CA VAL A 34 16.55 3.08 -12.08
C VAL A 34 15.85 1.73 -12.12
N LEU A 35 14.53 1.74 -11.92
CA LEU A 35 13.69 0.61 -12.25
C LEU A 35 12.86 1.04 -13.45
N SER A 36 12.99 0.32 -14.56
CA SER A 36 12.15 0.52 -15.73
C SER A 36 10.76 -0.03 -15.44
N PHE A 37 10.02 0.65 -14.58
CA PHE A 37 8.59 0.44 -14.52
C PHE A 37 8.05 0.79 -15.90
N ASN A 38 7.45 -0.19 -16.57
CA ASN A 38 6.63 0.11 -17.72
C ASN A 38 5.56 1.12 -17.28
N HIS A 39 5.15 2.06 -18.14
CA HIS A 39 4.16 3.09 -17.78
C HIS A 39 2.90 2.48 -17.14
N ASN A 40 2.51 1.28 -17.61
CA ASN A 40 1.40 0.51 -17.06
C ASN A 40 1.66 0.00 -15.61
N HIS A 41 2.89 -0.42 -15.32
CA HIS A 41 3.31 -0.90 -13.99
C HIS A 41 3.41 0.25 -12.99
N SER A 42 3.97 1.39 -13.41
CA SER A 42 3.99 2.61 -12.59
C SER A 42 2.58 3.07 -12.23
N GLY A 43 1.64 2.98 -13.18
CA GLY A 43 0.26 3.40 -12.97
C GLY A 43 -0.43 2.64 -11.82
N ILE A 44 -0.25 1.32 -11.75
CA ILE A 44 -0.86 0.51 -10.68
C ILE A 44 -0.35 0.94 -9.30
N VAL A 45 0.96 1.18 -9.16
CA VAL A 45 1.58 1.58 -7.90
C VAL A 45 1.18 3.00 -7.50
N TYR A 46 1.27 3.95 -8.44
CA TYR A 46 0.92 5.36 -8.20
C TYR A 46 -0.57 5.61 -7.97
N VAL A 47 -1.44 4.75 -8.47
CA VAL A 47 -2.88 4.87 -8.19
C VAL A 47 -3.22 4.19 -6.87
N SER A 48 -2.71 2.98 -6.63
CA SER A 48 -3.14 2.18 -5.49
C SER A 48 -2.75 2.82 -4.15
N TRP A 49 -1.48 3.17 -3.95
CA TRP A 49 -1.05 3.57 -2.61
C TRP A 49 -1.55 4.95 -2.18
N PRO A 50 -1.48 6.02 -3.00
CA PRO A 50 -2.01 7.33 -2.62
C PRO A 50 -3.52 7.32 -2.41
N SER A 51 -4.27 6.53 -3.20
CA SER A 51 -5.72 6.42 -3.03
C SER A 51 -6.08 5.89 -1.65
N TYR A 52 -5.34 4.90 -1.14
CA TYR A 52 -5.60 4.33 0.19
C TYR A 52 -5.09 5.18 1.35
N ILE A 53 -4.09 6.04 1.13
CA ILE A 53 -3.75 7.10 2.09
C ILE A 53 -4.95 8.03 2.26
N ILE A 54 -5.56 8.49 1.16
CA ILE A 54 -6.72 9.38 1.18
C ILE A 54 -7.92 8.68 1.82
N ILE A 55 -8.27 7.47 1.35
CA ILE A 55 -9.42 6.71 1.87
C ILE A 55 -9.29 6.46 3.37
N ASN A 56 -8.15 5.92 3.84
CA ASN A 56 -7.97 5.64 5.26
C ASN A 56 -7.98 6.91 6.11
N THR A 57 -7.45 8.02 5.59
CA THR A 57 -7.52 9.33 6.27
C THR A 57 -8.98 9.80 6.42
N ILE A 58 -9.79 9.70 5.36
CA ILE A 58 -11.23 10.04 5.42
C ILE A 58 -11.94 9.17 6.46
N LEU A 59 -11.71 7.85 6.44
CA LEU A 59 -12.33 6.93 7.40
C LEU A 59 -11.97 7.27 8.86
N LEU A 60 -10.72 7.67 9.11
CA LEU A 60 -10.25 8.11 10.44
C LEU A 60 -10.86 9.45 10.85
N ILE A 61 -10.93 10.42 9.94
CA ILE A 61 -11.53 11.73 10.22
C ILE A 61 -13.02 11.58 10.54
N SER A 62 -13.77 10.80 9.75
CA SER A 62 -15.19 10.54 10.01
C SER A 62 -15.43 9.93 11.39
N PHE A 63 -14.55 9.03 11.84
CA PHE A 63 -14.62 8.48 13.19
C PHE A 63 -14.40 9.53 14.28
N VAL A 64 -13.39 10.39 14.12
CA VAL A 64 -13.11 11.49 15.06
C VAL A 64 -14.26 12.50 15.08
N ALA A 65 -14.90 12.75 13.94
CA ALA A 65 -16.07 13.60 13.82
C ALA A 65 -17.35 12.99 14.45
N GLY A 66 -17.30 11.72 14.87
CA GLY A 66 -18.44 10.99 15.42
C GLY A 66 -19.43 10.49 14.36
N GLU A 67 -19.09 10.63 13.08
CA GLU A 67 -19.89 10.10 11.98
C GLU A 67 -19.68 8.60 11.83
N ARG A 68 -20.79 7.87 11.65
CA ARG A 68 -20.74 6.42 11.40
C ARG A 68 -20.85 6.15 9.92
N ILE A 69 -19.74 5.73 9.34
CA ILE A 69 -19.73 5.19 7.98
C ILE A 69 -20.41 3.81 7.98
N PRO A 70 -21.24 3.49 6.97
CA PRO A 70 -21.84 2.17 6.86
C PRO A 70 -20.77 1.07 6.86
N LYS A 71 -21.02 0.02 7.65
CA LYS A 71 -20.13 -1.15 7.77
C LYS A 71 -19.71 -1.72 6.42
N ILE A 72 -20.67 -1.87 5.51
CA ILE A 72 -20.41 -2.43 4.17
C ILE A 72 -19.40 -1.59 3.38
N THR A 73 -19.46 -0.26 3.52
CA THR A 73 -18.53 0.66 2.87
C THR A 73 -17.12 0.47 3.40
N GLN A 74 -16.95 0.33 4.72
CA GLN A 74 -15.64 0.06 5.33
C GLN A 74 -15.06 -1.28 4.84
N VAL A 75 -15.88 -2.34 4.84
CA VAL A 75 -15.47 -3.67 4.35
C VAL A 75 -15.05 -3.64 2.88
N LEU A 76 -15.81 -2.96 2.03
CA LEU A 76 -15.51 -2.86 0.59
C LEU A 76 -14.18 -2.14 0.36
N PHE A 77 -13.96 -1.00 1.03
CA PHE A 77 -12.69 -0.30 0.91
C PHE A 77 -11.52 -1.16 1.41
N SER A 78 -11.64 -1.81 2.56
CA SER A 78 -10.55 -2.66 3.07
C SER A 78 -10.27 -3.84 2.14
N PHE A 79 -11.29 -4.50 1.61
CA PHE A 79 -11.12 -5.63 0.70
C PHE A 79 -10.46 -5.23 -0.62
N ILE A 80 -10.96 -4.16 -1.26
CA ILE A 80 -10.39 -3.63 -2.51
C ILE A 80 -8.95 -3.15 -2.27
N GLY A 81 -8.66 -2.59 -1.09
CA GLY A 81 -7.32 -2.18 -0.67
C GLY A 81 -6.38 -3.35 -0.61
N GLY A 82 -6.80 -4.44 0.04
CA GLY A 82 -6.04 -5.69 0.06
C GLY A 82 -5.67 -6.16 -1.35
N CYS A 83 -6.64 -6.24 -2.26
CA CYS A 83 -6.40 -6.67 -3.65
C CYS A 83 -5.42 -5.75 -4.40
N LEU A 84 -5.58 -4.43 -4.28
CA LEU A 84 -4.72 -3.46 -4.96
C LEU A 84 -3.29 -3.46 -4.41
N PHE A 85 -3.11 -3.61 -3.10
CA PHE A 85 -1.78 -3.73 -2.50
C PHE A 85 -1.09 -5.04 -2.87
N VAL A 86 -1.82 -6.15 -3.03
CA VAL A 86 -1.26 -7.39 -3.61
C VAL A 86 -0.79 -7.18 -5.04
N ALA A 87 -1.60 -6.53 -5.88
CA ALA A 87 -1.22 -6.23 -7.26
C ALA A 87 0.02 -5.32 -7.33
N ALA A 88 0.07 -4.26 -6.52
CA ALA A 88 1.21 -3.36 -6.44
C ALA A 88 2.48 -4.06 -5.92
N ALA A 89 2.36 -4.97 -4.96
CA ALA A 89 3.47 -5.78 -4.48
C ALA A 89 4.00 -6.72 -5.57
N ALA A 90 3.11 -7.41 -6.30
CA ALA A 90 3.48 -8.31 -7.39
C ALA A 90 4.26 -7.56 -8.49
N VAL A 91 3.77 -6.38 -8.90
CA VAL A 91 4.44 -5.53 -9.88
C VAL A 91 5.81 -5.06 -9.39
N SER A 92 5.92 -4.66 -8.12
CA SER A 92 7.19 -4.20 -7.53
C SER A 92 8.23 -5.34 -7.49
N LEU A 93 7.82 -6.55 -7.12
CA LEU A 93 8.67 -7.73 -7.09
C LEU A 93 9.10 -8.18 -8.50
N GLU A 94 8.19 -8.11 -9.48
CA GLU A 94 8.51 -8.45 -10.87
C GLU A 94 9.58 -7.50 -11.43
N ASN A 95 9.46 -6.20 -11.18
CA ASN A 95 10.44 -5.21 -11.63
C ASN A 95 11.80 -5.40 -10.96
N TRP A 96 11.83 -5.71 -9.67
CA TRP A 96 13.07 -6.07 -8.97
C TRP A 96 13.72 -7.33 -9.56
N ARG A 97 12.92 -8.36 -9.88
CA ARG A 97 13.41 -9.60 -10.51
C ARG A 97 14.03 -9.35 -11.88
N LYS A 98 13.38 -8.54 -12.72
CA LYS A 98 13.88 -8.14 -14.05
C LYS A 98 15.21 -7.38 -13.96
N HIS A 99 15.35 -6.53 -12.94
CA HIS A 99 16.61 -5.83 -12.66
C HIS A 99 17.74 -6.82 -12.31
N HIS A 100 17.51 -7.76 -11.40
CA HIS A 100 18.51 -8.76 -11.00
C HIS A 100 18.86 -9.78 -12.10
N SER A 101 17.97 -9.99 -13.07
CA SER A 101 18.17 -10.93 -14.18
C SER A 101 19.05 -10.35 -15.31
N GLY A 102 19.52 -9.11 -15.19
CA GLY A 102 20.42 -8.47 -16.16
C GLY A 102 19.73 -7.98 -17.44
N GLU A 103 18.39 -8.02 -17.51
CA GLU A 103 17.63 -7.50 -18.65
C GLU A 103 17.66 -5.96 -18.72
N ILE A 104 18.00 -5.30 -17.62
CA ILE A 104 17.99 -3.84 -17.49
C ILE A 104 19.42 -3.36 -17.19
N ASN A 105 20.19 -3.06 -18.25
CA ASN A 105 21.52 -2.46 -18.13
C ASN A 105 21.40 -0.97 -17.76
N LEU A 106 21.75 -0.60 -16.52
CA LEU A 106 21.74 0.79 -16.08
C LEU A 106 23.12 1.24 -15.59
N LEU A 107 23.74 2.12 -16.38
CA LEU A 107 24.92 2.90 -16.03
C LEU A 107 24.50 4.09 -15.14
N LYS A 108 23.96 3.84 -13.94
CA LYS A 108 23.59 4.91 -13.00
C LYS A 108 24.25 4.69 -11.63
N MET A 109 24.58 5.81 -10.98
CA MET A 109 25.10 5.83 -9.62
C MET A 109 23.97 5.48 -8.64
N ASN A 110 24.27 4.71 -7.58
CA ASN A 110 23.32 4.25 -6.53
C ASN A 110 22.23 3.25 -6.96
N VAL A 111 22.44 2.49 -8.04
CA VAL A 111 21.47 1.48 -8.53
C VAL A 111 21.05 0.46 -7.45
N GLN A 112 22.00 0.02 -6.62
CA GLN A 112 21.74 -0.92 -5.53
C GLN A 112 20.75 -0.36 -4.50
N GLN A 113 20.93 0.90 -4.07
CA GLN A 113 20.06 1.54 -3.09
C GLN A 113 18.61 1.62 -3.59
N TYR A 114 18.40 1.99 -4.85
CA TYR A 114 17.06 2.09 -5.43
C TYR A 114 16.40 0.71 -5.63
N SER A 115 17.21 -0.29 -5.99
CA SER A 115 16.75 -1.69 -6.04
C SER A 115 16.28 -2.17 -4.66
N ASP A 116 17.07 -1.92 -3.61
CA ASP A 116 16.77 -2.29 -2.23
C ASP A 116 15.54 -1.55 -1.69
N GLN A 117 15.37 -0.27 -2.03
CA GLN A 117 14.18 0.52 -1.71
C GLN A 117 12.92 -0.04 -2.37
N SER A 118 13.00 -0.47 -3.64
CA SER A 118 11.83 -1.01 -4.34
C SER A 118 11.40 -2.37 -3.82
N ILE A 119 12.33 -3.27 -3.49
CA ILE A 119 11.96 -4.56 -2.88
C ILE A 119 11.39 -4.34 -1.48
N ALA A 120 11.98 -3.45 -0.69
CA ALA A 120 11.46 -3.10 0.63
C ALA A 120 10.05 -2.52 0.54
N SER A 121 9.79 -1.63 -0.43
CA SER A 121 8.45 -1.12 -0.71
C SER A 121 7.47 -2.21 -1.13
N GLY A 122 7.88 -3.17 -1.97
CA GLY A 122 7.03 -4.29 -2.38
C GLY A 122 6.68 -5.21 -1.22
N ILE A 123 7.63 -5.49 -0.32
CA ILE A 123 7.40 -6.28 0.89
C ILE A 123 6.46 -5.55 1.86
N LEU A 124 6.64 -4.23 2.06
CA LEU A 124 5.72 -3.43 2.86
C LEU A 124 4.31 -3.42 2.27
N ALA A 125 4.18 -3.40 0.94
CA ALA A 125 2.88 -3.50 0.29
C ALA A 125 2.19 -4.85 0.58
N LEU A 126 2.94 -5.97 0.69
CA LEU A 126 2.38 -7.24 1.14
C LEU A 126 1.89 -7.18 2.59
N PHE A 127 2.66 -6.56 3.49
CA PHE A 127 2.21 -6.36 4.88
C PHE A 127 0.95 -5.48 4.94
N CYS A 128 0.88 -4.42 4.13
CA CYS A 128 -0.33 -3.62 3.96
C CYS A 128 -1.53 -4.46 3.50
N ALA A 129 -1.34 -5.32 2.50
CA ALA A 129 -2.39 -6.19 2.01
C ALA A 129 -2.90 -7.14 3.11
N LEU A 130 -2.01 -7.72 3.90
CA LEU A 130 -2.37 -8.55 5.04
C LEU A 130 -3.19 -7.77 6.07
N THR A 131 -2.77 -6.54 6.41
CA THR A 131 -3.52 -5.70 7.34
C THR A 131 -4.92 -5.36 6.81
N PHE A 132 -5.06 -5.07 5.51
CA PHE A 132 -6.36 -4.82 4.88
C PHE A 132 -7.29 -6.03 4.92
N PHE A 133 -6.79 -7.24 4.69
CA PHE A 133 -7.60 -8.46 4.81
C PHE A 133 -7.98 -8.74 6.26
N ILE A 134 -7.07 -8.53 7.21
CA ILE A 134 -7.36 -8.64 8.65
C ILE A 134 -8.45 -7.64 9.04
N ASP A 135 -8.35 -6.39 8.59
CA ASP A 135 -9.35 -5.36 8.84
C ASP A 135 -10.71 -5.71 8.21
N THR A 136 -10.72 -6.29 7.01
CA THR A 136 -11.94 -6.78 6.37
C THR A 136 -12.67 -7.80 7.26
N VAL A 137 -11.94 -8.80 7.77
CA VAL A 137 -12.51 -9.86 8.63
C VAL A 137 -12.97 -9.31 9.98
N ILE A 138 -12.17 -8.41 10.57
CA ILE A 138 -12.49 -7.79 11.86
C ILE A 138 -13.70 -6.87 11.73
N THR A 139 -13.73 -6.01 10.72
CA THR A 139 -14.86 -5.12 10.45
C THR A 139 -16.13 -5.93 10.19
N LEU A 140 -16.08 -7.01 9.41
CA LEU A 140 -17.21 -7.93 9.24
C LEU A 140 -17.75 -8.51 10.55
N LYS A 141 -16.87 -8.79 11.52
CA LYS A 141 -17.24 -9.42 12.79
C LYS A 141 -17.65 -8.43 13.88
N PHE A 142 -17.09 -7.22 13.90
CA PHE A 142 -17.17 -6.30 15.05
C PHE A 142 -17.79 -4.93 14.77
N ALA A 143 -17.91 -4.51 13.50
CA ALA A 143 -18.58 -3.26 13.12
C ALA A 143 -20.09 -3.41 12.96
#